data_AF-A0A522WM69-F1
#
_entry.id   AF-A0A522WM69-F1
#
_cell.length_a   1.000
_cell.length_b   1.000
_cell.length_c   1.000
_cell.angle_alpha   90.00
_cell.angle_beta   90.00
_cell.angle_gamma   90.00
#
_symmetry.space_group_name_H-M   'P 1'
#
loop_
_entity.id
_entity.type
_entity.pdbx_description
1 polymer ?
#
loop_
_entity_poly.entity_id
_entity_poly.type
_entity_poly.pdbx_seq_one_letter_code
_entity_poly.pdbx_strand_id
1 'polypeptide(L)'
;VAAGVVIAEWDPYTIPIITEVTGTVRFGDIEDGKTMKEQVDEVTGMSSKVIVTYREADLRPRVSIKDESGKTRKVAGTSIEARYLLPVGAILTINEGDAVKAGDLIAKIPRETTKTKDITGGLPRVAELFEARKPKECAVISEIDGVVSFGKDTKGKRKVVITPETGEPKEYLILKGKHISVREGDHVRAGEPLMDGSANPHDILKVLGVKELAKYLVDEVQEVYRLQGVKINDKHIETIVRQMLRKVKIKDPGETNLLIGEQVERYVFEEENERVLGKGKQPAVAEPQLQGITKASLSTESFISAASFQETTKVLTGAAVEGKIDYLRGLKENVIMGRLIPAGSGFRRYTNVQATAPVSDETESEEDVSADAAAS
;
A
#
# COMPACT_ATOMS: atom_id res chain seq x y z
N VAL A 1 -22.94 -5.47 -27.56
CA VAL A 1 -23.16 -6.79 -26.94
C VAL A 1 -24.29 -6.64 -25.94
N ALA A 2 -25.30 -7.53 -25.93
CA ALA A 2 -26.39 -7.46 -24.96
C ALA A 2 -25.87 -7.77 -23.54
N ALA A 3 -26.50 -7.18 -22.51
CA ALA A 3 -26.12 -7.45 -21.13
C ALA A 3 -26.25 -8.96 -20.82
N GLY A 4 -25.20 -9.55 -20.24
CA GLY A 4 -25.16 -10.98 -19.85
C GLY A 4 -24.44 -11.93 -20.82
N VAL A 5 -23.95 -11.45 -21.97
CA VAL A 5 -23.12 -12.28 -22.87
C VAL A 5 -21.69 -12.34 -22.35
N VAL A 6 -21.15 -13.55 -22.16
CA VAL A 6 -19.75 -13.78 -21.79
C VAL A 6 -18.86 -13.38 -22.97
N ILE A 7 -17.98 -12.41 -22.76
CA ILE A 7 -17.08 -11.86 -23.79
C ILE A 7 -15.69 -12.53 -23.72
N ALA A 8 -15.28 -13.01 -22.55
CA ALA A 8 -14.03 -13.71 -22.32
C ALA A 8 -14.10 -14.56 -21.04
N GLU A 9 -13.34 -15.65 -21.02
CA GLU A 9 -13.17 -16.55 -19.88
C GLU A 9 -11.67 -16.87 -19.75
N TRP A 10 -11.15 -16.88 -18.53
CA TRP A 10 -9.78 -17.29 -18.24
C TRP A 10 -9.70 -17.91 -16.86
N ASP A 11 -8.66 -18.71 -16.63
CA ASP A 11 -8.38 -19.31 -15.33
C ASP A 11 -7.92 -18.22 -14.34
N PRO A 12 -8.61 -18.02 -13.20
CA PRO A 12 -8.23 -17.01 -12.23
C PRO A 12 -6.91 -17.35 -11.48
N TYR A 13 -6.51 -18.62 -11.49
CA TYR A 13 -5.37 -19.13 -10.71
C TYR A 13 -4.08 -19.20 -11.51
N THR A 14 -4.15 -19.02 -12.82
CA THR A 14 -2.97 -19.06 -13.69
C THR A 14 -2.95 -17.84 -14.61
N ILE A 15 -1.76 -17.27 -14.80
CA ILE A 15 -1.53 -16.32 -15.89
C ILE A 15 -1.10 -17.15 -17.10
N PRO A 16 -1.92 -17.23 -18.16
CA PRO A 16 -1.55 -17.98 -19.34
C PRO A 16 -0.52 -17.21 -20.16
N ILE A 17 0.58 -17.87 -20.52
CA ILE A 17 1.51 -17.38 -21.55
C ILE A 17 1.06 -17.98 -22.87
N ILE A 18 0.53 -17.14 -23.76
CA ILE A 18 -0.09 -17.54 -25.03
C ILE A 18 0.82 -17.12 -26.19
N THR A 19 0.88 -17.95 -27.24
CA THR A 19 1.55 -17.57 -28.48
C THR A 19 0.69 -16.69 -29.39
N GLU A 20 1.32 -15.73 -30.05
CA GLU A 20 0.70 -14.85 -31.05
C GLU A 20 0.97 -15.35 -32.48
N VAL A 21 1.84 -16.36 -32.65
CA VAL A 21 2.29 -16.85 -33.94
C VAL A 21 2.21 -18.37 -34.04
N THR A 22 1.87 -18.87 -35.22
CA THR A 22 1.89 -20.30 -35.54
C THR A 22 3.31 -20.73 -35.94
N GLY A 23 3.80 -21.85 -35.42
CA GLY A 23 5.10 -22.40 -35.79
C GLY A 23 5.55 -23.55 -34.88
N THR A 24 6.85 -23.87 -34.93
CA THR A 24 7.43 -24.95 -34.13
C THR A 24 8.11 -24.40 -32.88
N VAL A 25 7.85 -25.02 -31.75
CA VAL A 25 8.40 -24.66 -30.44
C VAL A 25 9.87 -25.05 -30.36
N ARG A 26 10.72 -24.11 -29.93
CA ARG A 26 12.12 -24.37 -29.59
C ARG A 26 12.44 -23.80 -28.22
N PHE A 27 13.08 -24.62 -27.39
CA PHE A 27 13.55 -24.18 -26.08
C PHE A 27 14.89 -23.45 -26.20
N GLY A 28 15.06 -22.43 -25.37
CA GLY A 28 16.31 -21.71 -25.19
C GLY A 28 16.60 -21.61 -23.70
N ASP A 29 17.78 -22.08 -23.29
CA ASP A 29 18.23 -22.09 -21.90
C ASP A 29 17.24 -22.82 -20.95
N ILE A 30 16.56 -23.86 -21.45
CA ILE A 30 15.70 -24.77 -20.66
C ILE A 30 16.38 -26.15 -20.67
N GLU A 31 17.18 -26.41 -19.64
CA GLU A 31 17.86 -27.68 -19.41
C GLU A 31 17.28 -28.38 -18.17
N ASP A 32 17.05 -29.69 -18.30
CA ASP A 32 16.57 -30.52 -17.19
C ASP A 32 17.61 -30.63 -16.07
N GLY A 33 17.15 -30.54 -14.83
CA GLY A 33 17.98 -30.50 -13.62
C GLY A 33 18.69 -29.17 -13.33
N LYS A 34 18.82 -28.25 -14.30
CA LYS A 34 19.44 -26.92 -14.11
C LYS A 34 18.43 -25.78 -14.02
N THR A 35 17.61 -25.63 -15.05
CA THR A 35 16.60 -24.55 -15.17
C THR A 35 15.18 -25.08 -15.16
N MET A 36 15.00 -26.37 -15.44
CA MET A 36 13.72 -27.07 -15.42
C MET A 36 13.83 -28.27 -14.49
N LYS A 37 12.75 -28.59 -13.79
CA LYS A 37 12.61 -29.84 -13.05
C LYS A 37 11.22 -30.41 -13.30
N GLU A 38 11.13 -31.72 -13.48
CA GLU A 38 9.84 -32.41 -13.45
C GLU A 38 9.35 -32.52 -12.01
N GLN A 39 8.16 -31.97 -11.77
CA GLN A 39 7.46 -32.05 -10.50
C GLN A 39 6.19 -32.87 -10.72
N VAL A 40 6.04 -33.95 -9.96
CA VAL A 40 4.81 -34.73 -9.94
C VAL A 40 3.89 -34.08 -8.93
N ASP A 41 2.68 -33.75 -9.37
CA ASP A 41 1.62 -33.28 -8.47
C ASP A 41 1.07 -34.49 -7.69
N GLU A 42 1.18 -34.44 -6.35
CA GLU A 42 0.77 -35.52 -5.45
C GLU A 42 -0.73 -35.82 -5.51
N VAL A 43 -1.54 -34.84 -5.93
CA VAL A 43 -3.01 -34.98 -5.99
C VAL A 43 -3.45 -35.59 -7.32
N THR A 44 -2.90 -35.10 -8.44
CA THR A 44 -3.32 -35.51 -9.78
C THR A 44 -2.47 -36.63 -10.38
N GLY A 45 -1.29 -36.90 -9.82
CA GLY A 45 -0.32 -37.87 -10.35
C GLY A 45 0.29 -37.47 -11.69
N MET A 46 -0.02 -36.29 -12.21
CA MET A 46 0.50 -35.79 -13.48
C MET A 46 1.88 -35.15 -13.26
N SER A 47 2.84 -35.52 -14.12
CA SER A 47 4.15 -34.86 -14.16
C SER A 47 4.04 -33.53 -14.92
N SER A 48 4.40 -32.45 -14.24
CA SER A 48 4.46 -31.11 -14.79
C SER A 48 5.91 -30.62 -14.84
N LYS A 49 6.32 -30.02 -15.96
CA LYS A 49 7.66 -29.44 -16.12
C LYS A 49 7.66 -28.01 -15.57
N VAL A 50 8.42 -27.77 -14.50
CA VAL A 50 8.45 -26.47 -13.79
C VAL A 50 9.81 -25.83 -13.92
N ILE A 51 9.84 -24.52 -14.22
CA ILE A 51 11.09 -23.74 -14.23
C ILE A 51 11.53 -23.49 -12.78
N VAL A 52 12.75 -23.90 -12.44
CA VAL A 52 13.32 -23.77 -11.08
C VAL A 52 14.30 -22.60 -10.98
N THR A 53 14.63 -22.20 -9.75
CA THR A 53 15.67 -21.20 -9.51
C THR A 53 17.03 -21.72 -10.01
N TYR A 54 17.70 -20.91 -10.82
CA TYR A 54 19.01 -21.21 -11.38
C TYR A 54 20.06 -20.23 -10.83
N ARG A 55 21.27 -20.72 -10.58
CA ARG A 55 22.36 -19.93 -9.98
C ARG A 55 23.22 -19.19 -11.01
N GLU A 56 23.22 -19.64 -12.26
CA GLU A 56 24.02 -19.06 -13.33
C GLU A 56 23.36 -17.79 -13.88
N ALA A 57 24.10 -16.67 -13.91
CA ALA A 57 23.56 -15.35 -14.22
C ALA A 57 23.18 -15.16 -15.71
N ASP A 58 23.64 -16.05 -16.59
CA ASP A 58 23.48 -15.94 -18.04
C ASP A 58 22.32 -16.78 -18.61
N LEU A 59 21.81 -17.76 -17.87
CA LEU A 59 20.68 -18.58 -18.32
C LEU A 59 19.39 -17.75 -18.36
N ARG A 60 18.70 -17.80 -19.49
CA ARG A 60 17.42 -17.10 -19.72
C ARG A 60 16.39 -18.07 -20.31
N PRO A 61 15.74 -18.88 -19.46
CA PRO A 61 14.71 -19.81 -19.88
C PRO A 61 13.68 -19.10 -20.76
N ARG A 62 13.57 -19.55 -22.01
CA ARG A 62 12.69 -18.95 -23.00
C ARG A 62 12.16 -19.99 -23.98
N VAL A 63 10.96 -19.74 -24.46
CA VAL A 63 10.38 -20.44 -25.59
C VAL A 63 10.41 -19.52 -26.80
N SER A 64 10.98 -19.99 -27.90
CA SER A 64 11.00 -19.27 -29.17
C SER A 64 10.20 -20.06 -30.21
N ILE A 65 9.38 -19.36 -30.99
CA ILE A 65 8.59 -20.01 -32.05
C ILE A 65 9.27 -19.79 -33.38
N LYS A 66 9.58 -20.90 -34.05
CA LYS A 66 10.34 -20.93 -35.29
C LYS A 66 9.46 -21.21 -36.50
N ASP A 67 9.87 -20.63 -37.61
CA ASP A 67 9.43 -21.00 -38.95
C ASP A 67 10.02 -22.32 -39.42
N GLU A 68 9.48 -22.84 -40.52
CA GLU A 68 10.01 -24.01 -41.25
C GLU A 68 11.49 -23.84 -41.64
N SER A 69 11.97 -22.60 -41.79
CA SER A 69 13.38 -22.27 -42.06
C SER A 69 14.26 -22.18 -40.80
N GLY A 70 13.73 -22.47 -39.61
CA GLY A 70 14.47 -22.48 -38.35
C GLY A 70 14.79 -21.10 -37.73
N LYS A 71 14.31 -20.00 -38.34
CA LYS A 71 14.37 -18.64 -37.81
C LYS A 71 13.18 -18.36 -36.89
N THR A 72 13.38 -17.56 -35.85
CA THR A 72 12.30 -17.12 -34.96
C THR A 72 11.33 -16.23 -35.74
N ARG A 73 10.02 -16.54 -35.67
CA ARG A 73 8.99 -15.68 -36.27
C ARG A 73 8.99 -14.32 -35.60
N LYS A 74 8.62 -13.30 -36.36
CA LYS A 74 8.27 -11.99 -35.80
C LYS A 74 6.79 -11.96 -35.47
N VAL A 75 6.44 -11.29 -34.38
CA VAL A 75 5.05 -11.04 -34.01
C VAL A 75 4.39 -10.16 -35.07
N ALA A 76 3.16 -10.48 -35.45
CA ALA A 76 2.46 -9.77 -36.51
C ALA A 76 2.29 -8.27 -36.14
N GLY A 77 2.81 -7.37 -36.98
CA GLY A 77 2.71 -5.92 -36.78
C GLY A 77 3.82 -5.28 -35.94
N THR A 78 4.76 -6.05 -35.38
CA THR A 78 5.93 -5.52 -34.64
C THR A 78 7.24 -6.12 -35.12
N SER A 79 8.36 -5.43 -34.89
CA SER A 79 9.71 -5.93 -35.17
C SER A 79 10.21 -6.95 -34.13
N ILE A 80 9.36 -7.32 -33.17
CA ILE A 80 9.69 -8.15 -32.02
C ILE A 80 9.70 -9.62 -32.45
N GLU A 81 10.75 -10.34 -32.07
CA GLU A 81 10.80 -11.80 -32.26
C GLU A 81 9.86 -12.50 -31.27
N ALA A 82 9.18 -13.56 -31.71
CA ALA A 82 8.29 -14.40 -30.90
C ALA A 82 9.09 -15.24 -29.89
N ARG A 83 9.63 -14.55 -28.89
CA ARG A 83 10.40 -15.10 -27.77
C ARG A 83 9.65 -14.81 -26.47
N TYR A 84 9.20 -15.87 -25.83
CA TYR A 84 8.47 -15.83 -24.57
C TYR A 84 9.41 -16.22 -23.44
N LEU A 85 9.73 -15.27 -22.56
CA LEU A 85 10.59 -15.51 -21.40
C LEU A 85 9.77 -16.20 -20.29
N LEU A 86 10.34 -17.24 -19.70
CA LEU A 86 9.69 -17.98 -18.62
C LEU A 86 10.24 -17.54 -17.26
N PRO A 87 9.40 -17.06 -16.33
CA PRO A 87 9.82 -16.81 -14.96
C PRO A 87 10.01 -18.11 -14.20
N VAL A 88 10.67 -18.02 -13.03
CA VAL A 88 10.75 -19.14 -12.09
C VAL A 88 9.35 -19.48 -11.61
N GLY A 89 9.04 -20.77 -11.50
CA GLY A 89 7.73 -21.28 -11.12
C GLY A 89 6.76 -21.47 -12.30
N ALA A 90 7.11 -21.04 -13.53
CA ALA A 90 6.29 -21.29 -14.70
C ALA A 90 6.19 -22.80 -15.00
N ILE A 91 4.97 -23.29 -15.24
CA ILE A 91 4.64 -24.66 -15.61
C ILE A 91 4.51 -24.72 -17.13
N LEU A 92 5.38 -25.49 -17.78
CA LEU A 92 5.34 -25.73 -19.22
C LEU A 92 4.21 -26.69 -19.57
N THR A 93 3.41 -26.33 -20.57
CA THR A 93 2.34 -27.21 -21.11
C THR A 93 2.74 -27.88 -22.43
N ILE A 94 3.77 -27.37 -23.09
CA ILE A 94 4.28 -27.82 -24.39
C ILE A 94 5.66 -28.49 -24.26
N ASN A 95 6.02 -29.31 -25.24
CA ASN A 95 7.34 -29.92 -25.39
C ASN A 95 8.14 -29.26 -26.52
N GLU A 96 9.46 -29.46 -26.51
CA GLU A 96 10.32 -29.00 -27.59
C GLU A 96 9.99 -29.75 -28.90
N GLY A 97 9.81 -29.01 -29.99
CA GLY A 97 9.43 -29.56 -31.30
C GLY A 97 7.92 -29.61 -31.57
N ASP A 98 7.08 -29.28 -30.59
CA ASP A 98 5.63 -29.24 -30.80
C ASP A 98 5.23 -28.15 -31.81
N ALA A 99 4.21 -28.44 -32.62
CA ALA A 99 3.60 -27.48 -33.52
C ALA A 99 2.48 -26.73 -32.78
N VAL A 100 2.62 -25.42 -32.65
CA VAL A 100 1.65 -24.54 -31.97
C VAL A 100 1.01 -23.57 -32.97
N LYS A 101 -0.27 -23.26 -32.76
CA LYS A 101 -1.02 -22.23 -33.49
C LYS A 101 -1.10 -20.96 -32.67
N ALA A 102 -1.27 -19.81 -33.34
CA ALA A 102 -1.58 -18.57 -32.65
C ALA A 102 -2.83 -18.75 -31.76
N GLY A 103 -2.72 -18.37 -30.48
CA GLY A 103 -3.71 -18.61 -29.45
C GLY A 103 -3.44 -19.81 -28.54
N ASP A 104 -2.46 -20.66 -28.87
CA ASP A 104 -2.13 -21.82 -28.04
C ASP A 104 -1.34 -21.43 -26.79
N LEU A 105 -1.53 -22.23 -25.73
CA LEU A 105 -0.90 -22.01 -24.43
C LEU A 105 0.50 -22.61 -24.39
N ILE A 106 1.50 -21.77 -24.11
CA ILE A 106 2.90 -22.18 -23.96
C ILE A 106 3.18 -22.65 -22.53
N ALA A 107 2.85 -21.80 -21.56
CA ALA A 107 3.10 -22.05 -20.17
C ALA A 107 2.01 -21.43 -19.32
N LYS A 108 1.78 -22.01 -18.15
CA LYS A 108 0.96 -21.44 -17.10
C LYS A 108 1.90 -20.94 -16.04
N ILE A 109 1.83 -19.65 -15.72
CA ILE A 109 2.39 -19.20 -14.46
C ILE A 109 1.30 -19.47 -13.45
N PRO A 110 1.46 -20.45 -12.54
CA PRO A 110 0.60 -20.48 -11.38
C PRO A 110 0.79 -19.11 -10.76
N ARG A 111 -0.30 -18.35 -10.68
CA ARG A 111 -0.32 -17.37 -9.62
C ARG A 111 -0.08 -18.25 -8.41
N GLU A 112 0.96 -17.97 -7.64
CA GLU A 112 0.76 -18.11 -6.23
C GLU A 112 -0.51 -17.27 -6.02
N THR A 113 -1.65 -17.97 -6.05
CA THR A 113 -2.71 -17.67 -5.14
C THR A 113 -1.92 -17.28 -3.90
N THR A 114 -2.07 -16.02 -3.51
CA THR A 114 -2.45 -15.74 -2.13
C THR A 114 -2.90 -17.08 -1.57
N LYS A 115 -2.03 -17.76 -0.81
CA LYS A 115 -2.19 -19.17 -0.41
C LYS A 115 -3.56 -19.35 0.21
N THR A 116 -4.59 -19.66 -0.59
CA THR A 116 -5.91 -19.08 -0.33
C THR A 116 -5.83 -17.56 -0.03
N LYS A 117 -6.90 -16.77 -0.13
CA LYS A 117 -6.92 -15.58 0.72
C LYS A 117 -6.82 -16.14 2.14
N ASP A 118 -5.60 -16.18 2.69
CA ASP A 118 -5.22 -17.05 3.79
C ASP A 118 -6.10 -16.62 4.96
N ILE A 119 -7.21 -17.34 5.14
CA ILE A 119 -8.27 -17.01 6.09
C ILE A 119 -7.65 -17.05 7.51
N THR A 120 -6.51 -17.76 7.64
CA THR A 120 -5.72 -17.86 8.87
C THR A 120 -4.66 -16.75 9.03
N GLY A 121 -4.33 -16.01 7.97
CA GLY A 121 -3.31 -14.95 7.94
C GLY A 121 -3.82 -13.50 8.05
N GLY A 122 -5.13 -13.29 8.14
CA GLY A 122 -5.74 -11.95 8.08
C GLY A 122 -5.21 -10.95 9.11
N LEU A 123 -5.16 -11.33 10.39
CA LEU A 123 -4.71 -10.42 11.45
C LEU A 123 -3.22 -10.06 11.33
N PRO A 124 -2.29 -11.01 11.06
CA PRO A 124 -0.90 -10.68 10.74
C PRO A 124 -0.73 -9.66 9.61
N ARG A 125 -1.54 -9.76 8.55
CA ARG A 125 -1.51 -8.81 7.43
C ARG A 125 -1.98 -7.41 7.83
N VAL A 126 -3.08 -7.33 8.59
CA VAL A 126 -3.56 -6.04 9.13
C VAL A 126 -2.52 -5.41 10.06
N ALA A 127 -1.85 -6.21 10.90
CA ALA A 127 -0.77 -5.74 11.75
C ALA A 127 0.44 -5.25 10.94
N GLU A 128 0.80 -5.93 9.85
CA GLU A 128 1.86 -5.50 8.94
C GLU A 128 1.55 -4.13 8.31
N LEU A 129 0.31 -3.94 7.86
CA LEU A 129 -0.17 -2.69 7.26
C LEU A 129 -0.18 -1.54 8.27
N PHE A 130 -0.73 -1.75 9.47
CA PHE A 130 -0.77 -0.72 10.51
C PHE A 130 0.59 -0.41 11.14
N GLU A 131 1.55 -1.34 11.08
CA GLU A 131 2.94 -1.05 11.44
C GLU A 131 3.76 -0.45 10.28
N ALA A 132 3.12 -0.20 9.12
CA ALA A 132 3.76 0.32 7.91
C ALA A 132 5.04 -0.47 7.54
N ARG A 133 5.00 -1.79 7.73
CA ARG A 133 6.14 -2.67 7.45
C ARG A 133 6.28 -2.87 5.95
N LYS A 134 7.52 -3.08 5.51
CA LYS A 134 7.80 -3.43 4.11
C LYS A 134 7.44 -4.91 3.87
N PRO A 135 6.62 -5.23 2.86
CA PRO A 135 6.35 -6.60 2.48
C PRO A 135 7.62 -7.40 2.16
N LYS A 136 7.58 -8.72 2.42
CA LYS A 136 8.69 -9.62 2.05
C LYS A 136 8.90 -9.65 0.52
N GLU A 137 7.82 -9.70 -0.23
CA GLU A 137 7.80 -9.62 -1.69
C GLU A 137 7.18 -8.29 -2.10
N CYS A 138 8.02 -7.26 -2.27
CA CYS A 138 7.58 -5.94 -2.72
C CYS A 138 7.46 -5.92 -4.24
N ALA A 139 6.29 -5.50 -4.74
CA ALA A 139 6.16 -5.08 -6.13
C ALA A 139 6.93 -3.77 -6.34
N VAL A 140 7.68 -3.70 -7.44
CA VAL A 140 8.32 -2.46 -7.89
C VAL A 140 7.29 -1.68 -8.68
N ILE A 141 6.93 -0.48 -8.22
CA ILE A 141 6.00 0.42 -8.91
C ILE A 141 6.75 1.44 -9.76
N SER A 142 6.14 1.88 -10.86
CA SER A 142 6.64 3.02 -11.62
C SER A 142 6.49 4.31 -10.81
N GLU A 143 7.43 5.23 -10.94
CA GLU A 143 7.36 6.59 -10.36
C GLU A 143 6.94 7.63 -11.40
N ILE A 144 6.96 7.27 -12.68
CA ILE A 144 6.67 8.17 -13.80
C ILE A 144 5.73 7.49 -14.80
N ASP A 145 4.95 8.30 -15.51
CA ASP A 145 4.19 7.83 -16.67
C ASP A 145 5.12 7.67 -17.88
N GLY A 146 4.93 6.63 -18.69
CA GLY A 146 5.71 6.50 -19.92
C GLY A 146 5.67 5.12 -20.56
N VAL A 147 6.52 4.96 -21.56
CA VAL A 147 6.64 3.72 -22.34
C VAL A 147 7.76 2.85 -21.76
N VAL A 148 7.44 1.56 -21.57
CA VAL A 148 8.35 0.55 -21.03
C VAL A 148 9.33 0.08 -22.10
N SER A 149 10.61 0.05 -21.75
CA SER A 149 11.69 -0.55 -22.52
C SER A 149 12.61 -1.38 -21.62
N PHE A 150 13.31 -2.36 -22.18
CA PHE A 150 14.25 -3.17 -21.39
C PHE A 150 15.69 -2.77 -21.66
N GLY A 151 16.40 -2.36 -20.61
CA GLY A 151 17.81 -2.02 -20.67
C GLY A 151 18.72 -3.25 -20.61
N LYS A 152 20.04 -3.01 -20.62
CA LYS A 152 21.03 -4.07 -20.43
C LYS A 152 20.96 -4.63 -19.01
N ASP A 153 20.75 -5.94 -18.90
CA ASP A 153 20.81 -6.67 -17.62
C ASP A 153 22.13 -6.41 -16.89
N THR A 154 22.05 -6.20 -15.58
CA THR A 154 23.21 -5.95 -14.70
C THR A 154 23.24 -7.03 -13.61
N LYS A 155 24.39 -7.68 -13.37
CA LYS A 155 24.67 -8.65 -12.28
C LYS A 155 23.42 -9.21 -11.55
N GLY A 156 22.68 -10.13 -12.21
CA GLY A 156 21.53 -10.83 -11.60
C GLY A 156 20.20 -10.05 -11.52
N LYS A 157 20.15 -8.84 -12.08
CA LYS A 157 18.96 -7.97 -12.15
C LYS A 157 18.63 -7.60 -13.61
N ARG A 158 17.35 -7.63 -13.95
CA ARG A 158 16.77 -7.06 -15.17
C ARG A 158 16.53 -5.58 -14.96
N LYS A 159 16.83 -4.80 -15.99
CA LYS A 159 16.67 -3.35 -16.00
C LYS A 159 15.46 -2.99 -16.83
N VAL A 160 14.43 -2.44 -16.19
CA VAL A 160 13.24 -1.90 -16.85
C VAL A 160 13.41 -0.39 -16.89
N VAL A 161 13.34 0.21 -18.08
CA VAL A 161 13.50 1.65 -18.29
C VAL A 161 12.18 2.20 -18.78
N ILE A 162 11.63 3.16 -18.04
CA ILE A 162 10.39 3.84 -18.38
C ILE A 162 10.78 5.20 -18.96
N THR A 163 10.36 5.45 -20.18
CA THR A 163 10.67 6.71 -20.89
C THR A 163 9.39 7.56 -20.95
N PRO A 164 9.35 8.72 -20.27
CA PRO A 164 8.20 9.62 -20.34
C PRO A 164 8.16 10.35 -21.68
N GLU A 165 7.00 10.89 -22.06
CA GLU A 165 6.88 11.74 -23.26
C GLU A 165 7.71 13.03 -23.13
N THR A 166 7.92 13.52 -21.91
CA THR A 166 8.71 14.71 -21.60
C THR A 166 9.48 14.47 -20.30
N GLY A 167 10.81 14.55 -20.35
CA GLY A 167 11.69 14.41 -19.18
C GLY A 167 12.75 13.33 -19.35
N GLU A 168 13.37 12.95 -18.23
CA GLU A 168 14.43 11.95 -18.20
C GLU A 168 13.85 10.53 -17.99
N PRO A 169 14.40 9.51 -18.68
CA PRO A 169 13.99 8.13 -18.46
C PRO A 169 14.40 7.64 -17.07
N LYS A 170 13.55 6.81 -16.46
CA LYS A 170 13.78 6.26 -15.13
C LYS A 170 13.99 4.76 -15.15
N GLU A 171 14.96 4.30 -14.38
CA GLU A 171 15.46 2.93 -14.42
C GLU A 171 15.09 2.17 -13.16
N TYR A 172 14.50 0.99 -13.34
CA TYR A 172 14.04 0.08 -12.30
C TYR A 172 14.78 -1.25 -12.40
N LEU A 173 15.27 -1.75 -11.27
CA LEU A 173 16.04 -3.00 -11.20
C LEU A 173 15.22 -4.10 -10.55
N ILE A 174 14.83 -5.10 -11.34
CA ILE A 174 14.04 -6.26 -10.92
C ILE A 174 14.94 -7.49 -10.87
N LEU A 175 14.85 -8.32 -9.83
CA LEU A 175 15.67 -9.55 -9.75
C LEU A 175 15.33 -10.52 -10.89
N LYS A 176 16.36 -11.15 -11.48
CA LYS A 176 16.15 -12.19 -12.51
C LYS A 176 15.35 -13.36 -11.91
N GLY A 177 14.42 -13.90 -12.69
CA GLY A 177 13.54 -15.00 -12.28
C GLY A 177 12.17 -14.59 -11.72
N LYS A 178 12.00 -13.32 -11.30
CA LYS A 178 10.68 -12.78 -10.95
C LYS A 178 9.86 -12.49 -12.21
N HIS A 179 8.54 -12.67 -12.13
CA HIS A 179 7.62 -12.35 -13.21
C HIS A 179 7.46 -10.82 -13.35
N ILE A 180 7.61 -10.33 -14.56
CA ILE A 180 7.43 -8.92 -14.92
C ILE A 180 6.09 -8.85 -15.63
N SER A 181 5.17 -8.05 -15.09
CA SER A 181 3.78 -7.99 -15.54
C SER A 181 3.63 -7.13 -16.82
N VAL A 182 4.62 -6.30 -17.10
CA VAL A 182 4.66 -5.36 -18.24
C VAL A 182 5.54 -5.86 -19.39
N ARG A 183 5.15 -5.53 -20.63
CA ARG A 183 5.88 -5.86 -21.86
C ARG A 183 6.58 -4.64 -22.45
N GLU A 184 7.47 -4.88 -23.40
CA GLU A 184 8.18 -3.82 -24.12
C GLU A 184 7.21 -3.07 -25.05
N GLY A 185 7.19 -1.74 -24.96
CA GLY A 185 6.25 -0.89 -25.68
C GLY A 185 4.93 -0.62 -24.94
N ASP A 186 4.70 -1.25 -23.78
CA ASP A 186 3.51 -0.95 -22.97
C ASP A 186 3.60 0.47 -22.38
N HIS A 187 2.45 1.13 -22.28
CA HIS A 187 2.34 2.43 -21.61
C HIS A 187 1.88 2.21 -20.17
N VAL A 188 2.72 2.60 -19.21
CA VAL A 188 2.47 2.45 -17.78
C VAL A 188 2.23 3.80 -17.13
N ARG A 189 1.40 3.82 -16.08
CA ARG A 189 1.17 5.02 -15.27
C ARG A 189 2.05 5.01 -14.02
N ALA A 190 2.30 6.20 -13.47
CA ALA A 190 2.91 6.36 -12.17
C ALA A 190 2.08 5.62 -11.12
N GLY A 191 2.75 4.84 -10.28
CA GLY A 191 2.14 3.97 -9.27
C GLY A 191 1.78 2.57 -9.75
N GLU A 192 1.85 2.29 -11.05
CA GLU A 192 1.52 0.98 -11.60
C GLU A 192 2.64 -0.05 -11.31
N PRO A 193 2.30 -1.27 -10.84
CA PRO A 193 3.30 -2.30 -10.55
C PRO A 193 3.91 -2.88 -11.83
N LEU A 194 5.24 -2.92 -11.89
CA LEU A 194 6.01 -3.50 -12.99
C LEU A 194 6.24 -5.01 -12.82
N MET A 195 6.07 -5.51 -11.59
CA MET A 195 6.22 -6.92 -11.25
C MET A 195 5.16 -7.35 -10.24
N ASP A 196 4.88 -8.65 -10.23
CA ASP A 196 3.98 -9.24 -9.24
C ASP A 196 4.56 -9.11 -7.82
N GLY A 197 3.70 -8.79 -6.86
CA GLY A 197 4.05 -8.64 -5.46
C GLY A 197 3.10 -7.68 -4.72
N SER A 198 3.29 -7.55 -3.42
CA SER A 198 2.53 -6.59 -2.61
C SER A 198 3.12 -5.19 -2.78
N ALA A 199 2.27 -4.19 -2.98
CA ALA A 199 2.72 -2.81 -3.06
C ALA A 199 3.30 -2.34 -1.71
N ASN A 200 4.38 -1.57 -1.76
CA ASN A 200 5.00 -1.00 -0.56
C ASN A 200 4.34 0.35 -0.22
N PRO A 201 3.72 0.51 0.96
CA PRO A 201 3.07 1.76 1.38
C PRO A 201 3.97 3.00 1.31
N HIS A 202 5.27 2.83 1.57
CA HIS A 202 6.23 3.94 1.51
C HIS A 202 6.50 4.43 0.10
N ASP A 203 6.42 3.54 -0.89
CA ASP A 203 6.64 3.91 -2.29
C ASP A 203 5.38 4.55 -2.87
N ILE A 204 4.20 4.03 -2.50
CA ILE A 204 2.90 4.65 -2.80
C ILE A 204 2.85 6.10 -2.29
N LEU A 205 3.29 6.34 -1.05
CA LEU A 205 3.32 7.69 -0.48
C LEU A 205 4.16 8.67 -1.31
N LYS A 206 5.31 8.21 -1.80
CA LYS A 206 6.26 9.06 -2.54
C LYS A 206 5.77 9.37 -3.94
N VAL A 207 5.12 8.40 -4.60
CA VAL A 207 4.72 8.51 -6.01
C VAL A 207 3.32 9.12 -6.12
N LEU A 208 2.34 8.55 -5.43
CA LEU A 208 0.92 8.89 -5.57
C LEU A 208 0.42 9.86 -4.49
N GLY A 209 1.17 10.01 -3.40
CA GLY A 209 0.85 10.92 -2.31
C GLY A 209 -0.10 10.36 -1.25
N VAL A 210 -0.51 11.25 -0.33
CA VAL A 210 -1.24 10.90 0.91
C VAL A 210 -2.63 10.31 0.63
N LYS A 211 -3.36 10.85 -0.36
CA LYS A 211 -4.74 10.43 -0.66
C LYS A 211 -4.81 9.01 -1.18
N GLU A 212 -3.99 8.69 -2.19
CA GLU A 212 -3.94 7.35 -2.77
C GLU A 212 -3.39 6.33 -1.79
N LEU A 213 -2.39 6.71 -0.98
CA LEU A 213 -1.95 5.85 0.12
C LEU A 213 -3.08 5.54 1.10
N ALA A 214 -3.83 6.57 1.51
CA ALA A 214 -4.90 6.38 2.48
C ALA A 214 -5.98 5.45 1.93
N LYS A 215 -6.36 5.64 0.67
CA LYS A 215 -7.29 4.76 -0.04
C LYS A 215 -6.75 3.32 -0.10
N TYR A 216 -5.49 3.14 -0.50
CA TYR A 216 -4.84 1.83 -0.54
C TYR A 216 -4.86 1.11 0.82
N LEU A 217 -4.48 1.80 1.90
CA LEU A 217 -4.48 1.22 3.25
C LEU A 217 -5.88 0.86 3.73
N VAL A 218 -6.88 1.70 3.43
CA VAL A 218 -8.28 1.43 3.77
C VAL A 218 -8.77 0.21 3.01
N ASP A 219 -8.57 0.16 1.69
CA ASP A 219 -9.03 -0.94 0.84
C ASP A 219 -8.40 -2.29 1.23
N GLU A 220 -7.08 -2.33 1.46
CA GLU A 220 -6.36 -3.55 1.87
C GLU A 220 -6.82 -4.08 3.23
N VAL A 221 -6.94 -3.21 4.24
CA VAL A 221 -7.40 -3.63 5.57
C VAL A 221 -8.86 -4.06 5.51
N GLN A 222 -9.68 -3.33 4.77
CA GLN A 222 -11.10 -3.61 4.61
C GLN A 222 -11.34 -4.93 3.87
N GLU A 223 -10.52 -5.26 2.87
CA GLU A 223 -10.58 -6.55 2.18
C GLU A 223 -10.37 -7.71 3.15
N VAL A 224 -9.41 -7.62 4.07
CA VAL A 224 -9.18 -8.65 5.09
C VAL A 224 -10.41 -8.82 6.00
N TYR A 225 -11.00 -7.73 6.48
CA TYR A 225 -12.20 -7.82 7.34
C TYR A 225 -13.42 -8.35 6.58
N ARG A 226 -13.62 -7.91 5.33
CA ARG A 226 -14.69 -8.41 4.45
C ARG A 226 -14.57 -9.92 4.22
N LEU A 227 -13.35 -10.42 4.03
CA LEU A 227 -13.08 -11.85 3.88
C LEU A 227 -13.39 -12.67 5.13
N GLN A 228 -13.20 -12.08 6.31
CA GLN A 228 -13.60 -12.67 7.58
C GLN A 228 -15.11 -12.49 7.88
N GLY A 229 -15.88 -11.91 6.96
CA GLY A 229 -17.31 -11.66 7.12
C GLY A 229 -17.66 -10.50 8.07
N VAL A 230 -16.67 -9.74 8.53
CA VAL A 230 -16.87 -8.61 9.44
C VAL A 230 -17.07 -7.34 8.62
N LYS A 231 -18.22 -6.70 8.77
CA LYS A 231 -18.54 -5.43 8.12
C LYS A 231 -18.12 -4.27 9.02
N ILE A 232 -17.04 -3.58 8.65
CA ILE A 232 -16.57 -2.36 9.31
C ILE A 232 -16.78 -1.19 8.33
N ASN A 233 -17.17 -0.02 8.83
CA ASN A 233 -17.24 1.17 8.00
C ASN A 233 -15.84 1.79 7.83
N ASP A 234 -15.52 2.21 6.61
CA ASP A 234 -14.22 2.77 6.22
C ASP A 234 -13.76 3.93 7.13
N LYS A 235 -14.71 4.72 7.67
CA LYS A 235 -14.43 5.84 8.61
C LYS A 235 -13.55 5.44 9.80
N HIS A 236 -13.69 4.20 10.27
CA HIS A 236 -12.94 3.71 11.42
C HIS A 236 -11.48 3.47 11.07
N ILE A 237 -11.21 2.91 9.89
CA ILE A 237 -9.87 2.64 9.39
C ILE A 237 -9.20 3.97 9.02
N GLU A 238 -9.93 4.89 8.36
CA GLU A 238 -9.46 6.23 8.04
C GLU A 238 -8.97 7.00 9.27
N THR A 239 -9.65 6.82 10.41
CA THR A 239 -9.24 7.45 11.68
C THR A 239 -7.85 6.97 12.13
N ILE A 240 -7.52 5.69 11.91
CA ILE A 240 -6.20 5.12 12.23
C ILE A 240 -5.16 5.58 11.21
N VAL A 241 -5.48 5.52 9.92
CA VAL A 241 -4.58 5.98 8.84
C VAL A 241 -4.22 7.45 8.99
N ARG A 242 -5.17 8.28 9.45
CA ARG A 242 -4.92 9.68 9.82
C ARG A 242 -3.83 9.81 10.90
N GLN A 243 -3.81 8.93 11.90
CA GLN A 243 -2.77 8.94 12.95
C GLN A 243 -1.41 8.49 12.41
N MET A 244 -1.38 7.54 11.46
CA MET A 244 -0.15 7.08 10.83
C MET A 244 0.52 8.15 9.94
N LEU A 245 -0.27 9.11 9.42
CA LEU A 245 0.17 10.21 8.55
C LEU A 245 0.23 11.56 9.26
N ARG A 246 0.30 11.55 10.60
CA ARG A 246 0.26 12.75 11.43
C ARG A 246 1.53 13.61 11.35
N LYS A 247 2.67 13.03 10.95
CA LYS A 247 3.97 13.70 10.91
C LYS A 247 4.45 13.97 9.49
N VAL A 248 5.20 15.07 9.37
CA VAL A 248 5.93 15.45 8.17
C VAL A 248 7.41 15.59 8.51
N LYS A 249 8.27 15.32 7.53
CA LYS A 249 9.71 15.50 7.64
C LYS A 249 10.14 16.70 6.80
N ILE A 250 10.86 17.63 7.40
CA ILE A 250 11.26 18.86 6.72
C ILE A 250 12.36 18.55 5.69
N LYS A 251 12.15 18.97 4.44
CA LYS A 251 13.16 18.92 3.36
C LYS A 251 13.93 20.21 3.29
N ASP A 252 13.21 21.32 3.28
CA ASP A 252 13.76 22.67 3.21
C ASP A 252 13.05 23.54 4.26
N PRO A 253 13.75 24.12 5.23
CA PRO A 253 13.16 24.95 6.26
C PRO A 253 12.75 26.34 5.74
N GLY A 254 13.22 26.77 4.56
CA GLY A 254 12.99 28.12 4.07
C GLY A 254 13.42 29.17 5.10
N GLU A 255 12.52 30.10 5.43
CA GLU A 255 12.73 31.12 6.47
C GLU A 255 11.90 30.87 7.75
N THR A 256 11.53 29.60 8.00
CA THR A 256 10.86 29.18 9.22
C THR A 256 11.86 28.87 10.35
N ASN A 257 11.34 28.60 11.55
CA ASN A 257 12.15 28.14 12.67
C ASN A 257 12.44 26.63 12.66
N LEU A 258 12.08 25.93 11.58
CA LEU A 258 12.20 24.48 11.48
C LEU A 258 13.60 24.05 11.03
N LEU A 259 13.99 22.81 11.33
CA LEU A 259 15.29 22.27 10.93
C LEU A 259 15.17 21.21 9.83
N ILE A 260 16.17 21.16 8.94
CA ILE A 260 16.24 20.12 7.89
C ILE A 260 16.25 18.73 8.54
N GLY A 261 15.37 17.85 8.06
CA GLY A 261 15.26 16.48 8.54
C GLY A 261 14.48 16.31 9.85
N GLU A 262 14.06 17.41 10.47
CA GLU A 262 13.20 17.39 11.66
C GLU A 262 11.84 16.75 11.35
N GLN A 263 11.29 16.02 12.32
CA GLN A 263 9.97 15.40 12.22
C GLN A 263 8.98 16.12 13.12
N VAL A 264 8.13 16.93 12.51
CA VAL A 264 7.13 17.73 13.23
C VAL A 264 5.73 17.22 12.94
N GLU A 265 4.78 17.57 13.80
CA GLU A 265 3.37 17.32 13.53
C GLU A 265 2.91 18.18 12.35
N ARG A 266 2.07 17.60 11.50
CA ARG A 266 1.59 18.24 10.28
C ARG A 266 0.90 19.58 10.56
N TYR A 267 0.10 19.66 11.62
CA TYR A 267 -0.61 20.88 11.97
C TYR A 267 0.34 22.01 12.42
N VAL A 268 1.42 21.68 13.14
CA VAL A 268 2.44 22.65 13.57
C VAL A 268 3.20 23.19 12.36
N PHE A 269 3.53 22.30 11.41
CA PHE A 269 4.13 22.70 10.14
C PHE A 269 3.21 23.63 9.33
N GLU A 270 1.92 23.29 9.23
CA GLU A 270 0.93 24.12 8.53
C GLU A 270 0.78 25.50 9.19
N GLU A 271 0.66 25.56 10.52
CA GLU A 271 0.54 26.81 11.28
C GLU A 271 1.79 27.71 11.17
N GLU A 272 2.99 27.11 11.27
CA GLU A 272 4.25 27.86 11.13
C GLU A 272 4.41 28.41 9.71
N ASN A 273 4.03 27.64 8.69
CA ASN A 273 4.04 28.09 7.31
C ASN A 273 3.05 29.22 7.07
N GLU A 274 1.82 29.14 7.59
CA GLU A 274 0.83 30.21 7.51
C GLU A 274 1.35 31.51 8.15
N ARG A 275 2.01 31.40 9.31
CA ARG A 275 2.63 32.54 10.00
C ARG A 275 3.74 33.22 9.19
N VAL A 276 4.57 32.43 8.50
CA VAL A 276 5.70 32.92 7.70
C VAL A 276 5.23 33.50 6.36
N LEU A 277 4.24 32.85 5.72
CA LEU A 277 3.55 33.37 4.53
C LEU A 277 2.86 34.70 4.81
N GLY A 278 2.21 34.84 5.97
CA GLY A 278 1.60 36.11 6.40
C GLY A 278 2.60 37.26 6.58
N LYS A 279 3.89 36.95 6.72
CA LYS A 279 5.00 37.91 6.78
C LYS A 279 5.71 38.11 5.43
N GLY A 280 5.21 37.51 4.35
CA GLY A 280 5.80 37.58 3.01
C GLY A 280 7.13 36.83 2.86
N LYS A 281 7.43 35.89 3.76
CA LYS A 281 8.66 35.11 3.79
C LYS A 281 8.48 33.74 3.11
N GLN A 282 9.59 33.09 2.79
CA GLN A 282 9.57 31.76 2.18
C GLN A 282 9.14 30.67 3.20
N PRO A 283 8.05 29.92 2.92
CA PRO A 283 7.60 28.82 3.78
C PRO A 283 8.52 27.60 3.67
N ALA A 284 8.46 26.71 4.67
CA ALA A 284 9.18 25.45 4.64
C ALA A 284 8.49 24.43 3.72
N VAL A 285 9.31 23.56 3.11
CA VAL A 285 8.88 22.39 2.33
C VAL A 285 9.12 21.12 3.15
N ALA A 286 8.09 20.30 3.26
CA ALA A 286 8.15 19.03 3.97
C ALA A 286 7.61 17.87 3.12
N GLU A 287 8.09 16.66 3.40
CA GLU A 287 7.53 15.42 2.86
C GLU A 287 6.67 14.72 3.93
N PRO A 288 5.47 14.22 3.59
CA PRO A 288 4.69 13.39 4.49
C PRO A 288 5.48 12.15 4.92
N GLN A 289 5.32 11.74 6.18
CA GLN A 289 6.00 10.57 6.70
C GLN A 289 5.00 9.55 7.24
N LEU A 290 4.95 8.38 6.61
CA LEU A 290 4.19 7.24 7.10
C LEU A 290 4.90 6.58 8.28
N GLN A 291 4.22 6.49 9.43
CA GLN A 291 4.71 5.79 10.61
C GLN A 291 3.75 4.67 11.01
N GLY A 292 4.31 3.54 11.45
CA GLY A 292 3.52 2.48 12.09
C GLY A 292 2.89 2.96 13.40
N ILE A 293 1.76 2.37 13.79
CA ILE A 293 0.98 2.78 14.97
C ILE A 293 1.79 2.75 16.27
N THR A 294 2.71 1.79 16.45
CA THR A 294 3.58 1.72 17.62
C THR A 294 4.50 2.94 17.69
N LYS A 295 5.16 3.26 16.57
CA LYS A 295 6.07 4.43 16.49
C LYS A 295 5.31 5.75 16.58
N ALA A 296 4.15 5.85 15.94
CA ALA A 296 3.29 7.03 15.99
C ALA A 296 2.86 7.31 17.45
N SER A 297 2.46 6.27 18.19
CA SER A 297 2.00 6.37 19.58
C SER A 297 3.09 6.81 20.56
N LEU A 298 4.32 6.30 20.39
CA LEU A 298 5.49 6.71 21.20
C LEU A 298 5.92 8.16 20.93
N SER A 299 5.57 8.70 19.77
CA SER A 299 6.01 10.01 19.30
C SER A 299 4.97 11.13 19.47
N THR A 300 3.94 10.86 20.29
CA THR A 300 2.88 11.83 20.63
C THR A 300 3.43 12.99 21.47
N GLU A 301 2.76 14.15 21.42
CA GLU A 301 3.14 15.33 22.21
C GLU A 301 3.08 15.08 23.72
N SER A 302 2.07 14.35 24.16
CA SER A 302 1.94 13.98 25.56
C SER A 302 2.91 12.88 25.92
N PHE A 303 3.95 13.25 26.67
CA PHE A 303 4.86 12.27 27.24
C PHE A 303 4.18 11.42 28.31
N ILE A 304 3.13 11.93 28.99
CA ILE A 304 2.36 11.16 29.99
C ILE A 304 1.61 10.01 29.29
N SER A 305 0.92 10.29 28.20
CA SER A 305 0.24 9.28 27.39
C SER A 305 1.20 8.33 26.69
N ALA A 306 2.32 8.83 26.17
CA ALA A 306 3.33 7.98 25.53
C ALA A 306 3.99 7.02 26.54
N ALA A 307 4.35 7.51 27.73
CA ALA A 307 4.98 6.72 28.79
C ALA A 307 4.08 5.59 29.31
N SER A 308 2.76 5.76 29.20
CA SER A 308 1.77 4.74 29.59
C SER A 308 1.58 3.64 28.54
N PHE A 309 2.15 3.77 27.33
CA PHE A 309 2.00 2.77 26.27
C PHE A 309 3.12 1.73 26.33
N GLN A 310 4.34 2.14 25.99
CA GLN A 310 5.56 1.30 25.97
C GLN A 310 6.80 2.18 26.18
N GLU A 311 7.97 1.56 26.38
CA GLU A 311 9.28 2.25 26.48
C GLU A 311 9.32 3.39 27.54
N THR A 312 8.62 3.22 28.68
CA THR A 312 8.42 4.25 29.71
C THR A 312 9.70 4.98 30.12
N THR A 313 10.80 4.24 30.38
CA THR A 313 12.09 4.84 30.76
C THR A 313 12.60 5.80 29.70
N LYS A 314 12.59 5.40 28.43
CA LYS A 314 13.09 6.21 27.32
C LYS A 314 12.25 7.47 27.10
N VAL A 315 10.92 7.34 27.22
CA VAL A 315 10.00 8.48 27.08
C VAL A 315 10.22 9.50 28.20
N LEU A 316 10.30 9.05 29.46
CA LEU A 316 10.49 9.94 30.60
C LEU A 316 11.88 10.58 30.60
N THR A 317 12.94 9.84 30.24
CA THR A 317 14.29 10.42 30.11
C THR A 317 14.32 11.48 29.01
N GLY A 318 13.74 11.23 27.84
CA GLY A 318 13.64 12.22 26.77
C GLY A 318 12.87 13.47 27.20
N ALA A 319 11.72 13.30 27.86
CA ALA A 319 10.92 14.40 28.38
C ALA A 319 11.67 15.23 29.43
N ALA A 320 12.46 14.59 30.29
CA ALA A 320 13.29 15.26 31.30
C ALA A 320 14.45 16.06 30.67
N VAL A 321 15.12 15.50 29.66
CA VAL A 321 16.21 16.18 28.93
C VAL A 321 15.70 17.39 28.16
N GLU A 322 14.54 17.27 27.52
CA GLU A 322 13.91 18.36 26.76
C GLU A 322 13.16 19.38 27.64
N GLY A 323 12.91 19.05 28.92
CA GLY A 323 12.09 19.87 29.81
C GLY A 323 10.64 20.00 29.33
N LYS A 324 10.06 18.92 28.77
CA LYS A 324 8.72 18.95 28.15
C LYS A 324 7.63 19.32 29.16
N ILE A 325 6.69 20.14 28.69
CA ILE A 325 5.47 20.49 29.40
C ILE A 325 4.30 19.78 28.71
N ASP A 326 3.50 19.05 29.49
CA ASP A 326 2.29 18.38 28.99
C ASP A 326 1.06 19.27 29.21
N TYR A 327 0.31 19.51 28.14
CA TYR A 327 -0.87 20.38 28.15
C TYR A 327 -2.19 19.64 28.39
N LEU A 328 -2.15 18.31 28.62
CA LEU A 328 -3.31 17.47 28.97
C LEU A 328 -4.47 17.64 27.98
N ARG A 329 -4.18 17.61 26.68
CA ARG A 329 -5.17 17.80 25.61
C ARG A 329 -5.90 16.49 25.26
N GLY A 330 -5.31 15.35 25.59
CA GLY A 330 -5.78 14.01 25.26
C GLY A 330 -6.63 13.37 26.36
N LEU A 331 -7.18 12.20 26.04
CA LEU A 331 -8.02 11.44 26.97
C LEU A 331 -7.18 10.77 28.06
N LYS A 332 -6.10 10.08 27.68
CA LYS A 332 -5.29 9.28 28.60
C LYS A 332 -4.60 10.13 29.68
N GLU A 333 -4.04 11.27 29.31
CA GLU A 333 -3.42 12.17 30.30
C GLU A 333 -4.41 12.59 31.39
N ASN A 334 -5.62 12.99 31.00
CA ASN A 334 -6.62 13.44 31.94
C ASN A 334 -7.11 12.31 32.84
N VAL A 335 -7.25 11.08 32.31
CA VAL A 335 -7.56 9.89 33.13
C VAL A 335 -6.46 9.64 34.16
N ILE A 336 -5.19 9.66 33.76
CA ILE A 336 -4.05 9.42 34.66
C ILE A 336 -3.98 10.49 35.76
N MET A 337 -4.27 11.75 35.39
CA MET A 337 -4.26 12.88 36.32
C MET A 337 -5.55 13.01 37.15
N GLY A 338 -6.56 12.16 36.95
CA GLY A 338 -7.84 12.23 37.64
C GLY A 338 -8.70 13.46 37.27
N ARG A 339 -8.50 14.03 36.08
CA ARG A 339 -9.29 15.15 35.54
C ARG A 339 -10.42 14.66 34.64
N LEU A 340 -11.41 15.52 34.41
CA LEU A 340 -12.43 15.27 33.39
C LEU A 340 -11.78 15.11 32.02
N ILE A 341 -12.13 14.04 31.31
CA ILE A 341 -11.62 13.80 29.96
C ILE A 341 -12.22 14.82 28.98
N PRO A 342 -11.45 15.32 27.99
CA PRO A 342 -11.93 16.29 27.00
C PRO A 342 -12.82 15.64 25.92
N ALA A 343 -13.79 14.82 26.32
CA ALA A 343 -14.77 14.19 25.45
C ALA A 343 -16.14 14.10 26.15
N GLY A 344 -17.22 14.04 25.36
CA GLY A 344 -18.58 14.01 25.91
C GLY A 344 -18.89 15.25 26.74
N SER A 345 -19.35 15.05 27.98
CA SER A 345 -19.67 16.12 28.94
C SER A 345 -18.44 16.91 29.42
N GLY A 346 -17.24 16.35 29.31
CA GLY A 346 -16.00 17.02 29.70
C GLY A 346 -15.40 17.94 28.63
N PHE A 347 -16.06 18.10 27.48
CA PHE A 347 -15.62 19.04 26.44
C PHE A 347 -15.72 20.48 26.96
N ARG A 348 -14.65 21.28 26.79
CA ARG A 348 -14.58 22.68 27.30
C ARG A 348 -15.77 23.55 26.89
N ARG A 349 -16.36 23.26 25.73
CA ARG A 349 -17.54 23.96 25.21
C ARG A 349 -18.77 23.77 26.10
N TYR A 350 -18.89 22.67 26.84
CA TYR A 350 -19.99 22.41 27.76
C TYR A 350 -19.70 22.85 29.20
N THR A 351 -18.43 23.04 29.56
CA THR A 351 -18.01 23.37 30.94
C THR A 351 -18.46 24.76 31.39
N ASN A 352 -18.61 25.70 30.44
CA ASN A 352 -18.98 27.09 30.71
C ASN A 352 -20.36 27.48 30.13
N VAL A 353 -21.21 26.51 29.80
CA VAL A 353 -22.57 26.80 29.32
C VAL A 353 -23.45 27.03 30.55
N GLN A 354 -23.81 28.29 30.80
CA GLN A 354 -24.91 28.59 31.71
C GLN A 354 -26.22 28.25 31.00
N ALA A 355 -26.86 27.16 31.44
CA ALA A 355 -28.22 26.87 31.03
C ALA A 355 -29.15 27.95 31.60
N THR A 356 -29.66 28.82 30.73
CA THR A 356 -30.77 29.70 31.07
C THR A 356 -32.03 28.83 31.06
N ALA A 357 -32.48 28.41 32.23
CA ALA A 357 -33.83 27.89 32.35
C ALA A 357 -34.79 29.05 32.08
N PRO A 358 -35.80 28.93 31.20
CA PRO A 358 -36.91 29.85 31.23
C PRO A 358 -37.50 29.72 32.63
N VAL A 359 -37.39 30.79 33.42
CA VAL A 359 -38.15 30.91 34.66
C VAL A 359 -39.60 30.82 34.22
N SER A 360 -40.25 29.71 34.51
CA SER A 360 -41.70 29.65 34.47
C SER A 360 -42.16 30.67 35.50
N ASP A 361 -42.74 31.77 35.04
CA ASP A 361 -43.56 32.66 35.85
C ASP A 361 -44.79 31.86 36.32
N GLU A 362 -44.59 30.98 37.29
CA GLU A 362 -45.64 30.52 38.20
C GLU A 362 -45.38 31.20 39.55
N THR A 363 -45.53 32.52 39.53
CA THR A 363 -45.90 33.31 40.71
C THR A 363 -47.24 33.98 40.41
N GLU A 364 -48.30 33.17 40.27
CA GLU A 364 -49.67 33.65 40.45
C GLU A 364 -50.10 33.33 41.89
N SER A 365 -50.02 34.36 42.72
CA SER A 365 -50.94 34.70 43.81
C SER A 365 -51.72 33.56 44.51
N GLU A 366 -51.24 33.15 45.69
CA GLU A 366 -52.14 32.80 46.80
C GLU A 366 -52.11 33.96 47.81
N GLU A 367 -52.86 35.03 47.52
CA GLU A 367 -53.33 35.98 48.53
C GLU A 367 -54.84 35.77 48.75
N ASP A 368 -55.18 35.53 50.02
CA ASP A 368 -56.44 35.84 50.69
C ASP A 368 -57.76 35.26 50.16
N VAL A 369 -58.13 34.10 50.71
CA VAL A 369 -59.54 33.76 50.98
C VAL A 369 -59.82 33.89 52.47
N SER A 370 -60.21 35.12 52.84
CA SER A 370 -61.14 35.50 53.91
C SER A 370 -61.06 34.80 55.27
N ALA A 371 -60.54 35.51 56.26
CA ALA A 371 -61.06 35.48 57.61
C ALA A 371 -62.45 36.15 57.62
N ASP A 372 -63.52 35.38 57.78
CA ASP A 372 -64.61 35.65 58.74
C ASP A 372 -65.70 34.57 58.70
N ALA A 373 -65.72 33.73 59.73
CA ALA A 373 -66.95 33.13 60.26
C ALA A 373 -66.68 32.75 61.73
N ALA A 374 -67.02 33.68 62.59
CA ALA A 374 -67.01 33.57 64.03
C ALA A 374 -67.99 32.52 64.60
N ALA A 375 -67.74 32.17 65.86
CA ALA A 375 -68.68 31.65 66.87
C ALA A 375 -69.13 30.18 66.71
N SER A 376 -68.57 29.27 67.50
CA SER A 376 -68.96 28.95 68.89
C SER A 376 -68.24 27.73 69.41
#